data_AF-A0A7W4EX72-F1
#
_entry.id   AF-A0A7W4EX72-F1
#
_cell.length_a   1.000
_cell.length_b   1.000
_cell.length_c   1.000
_cell.angle_alpha   90.00
_cell.angle_beta   90.00
_cell.angle_gamma   90.00
#
_symmetry.space_group_name_H-M   'P 1'
#
loop_
_entity.id
_entity.type
_entity.pdbx_description
1 polymer ?
#
loop_
_entity_poly.entity_id
_entity_poly.type
_entity_poly.pdbx_seq_one_letter_code
_entity_poly.pdbx_strand_id
1 'polypeptide(L)'
;MERPNIFEIATKELSQDAFITWLLMWADDSYKDTDEDLHQCGKEFVSTLIKNQYPNFSESINKVEAGRQWKKIDVWAKVNDKYLIIIEDKINSREHSKQLEKYKEIAEKWCQENNKEKPICIYLKTGNECKASLEKIEEEKEKGKKYHIFSRKDFINLLNKFEQIKNNIFVDFRERMLQIDNLTNGYKDKQISKWEGYEWQGFYMAIEDKVKHIEWGYRNTVARGFWSFWLTWEKVGDVSIYSQIEQGRLCFKIKTESEKSKNWNEIRDEFYELISAKGKKYGCECIKKPKRKGNGPSMNYAIVEQKDWLGEGVIDVDKAVENLNQYLRILREFVEEYNEKE
;
A
#
# COMPACT_ATOMS: atom_id res chain seq x y z
N MET A 1 29.68 -4.67 -15.76
CA MET A 1 29.29 -4.47 -14.35
C MET A 1 28.29 -3.35 -14.33
N GLU A 2 27.14 -3.56 -13.70
CA GLU A 2 26.18 -2.46 -13.49
C GLU A 2 26.78 -1.44 -12.52
N ARG A 3 26.54 -0.16 -12.78
CA ARG A 3 26.99 0.93 -11.93
C ARG A 3 26.25 0.83 -10.58
N PRO A 4 26.92 0.94 -9.43
CA PRO A 4 26.25 0.96 -8.14
C PRO A 4 25.26 2.13 -8.02
N ASN A 5 24.08 1.87 -7.45
CA ASN A 5 23.05 2.88 -7.19
C ASN A 5 22.91 3.11 -5.68
N ILE A 6 23.08 4.36 -5.22
CA ILE A 6 23.09 4.65 -3.78
C ILE A 6 21.75 4.35 -3.09
N PHE A 7 20.62 4.47 -3.79
CA PHE A 7 19.28 4.25 -3.23
C PHE A 7 18.88 2.77 -3.20
N GLU A 8 19.68 1.87 -3.78
CA GLU A 8 19.57 0.42 -3.53
C GLU A 8 20.16 0.04 -2.17
N ILE A 9 21.11 0.84 -1.65
CA ILE A 9 21.79 0.59 -0.38
C ILE A 9 21.14 1.41 0.74
N ALA A 10 20.85 2.69 0.47
CA ALA A 10 20.18 3.61 1.37
C ALA A 10 18.65 3.43 1.27
N THR A 11 18.13 2.31 1.77
CA THR A 11 16.73 1.88 1.58
C THR A 11 15.74 2.40 2.63
N LYS A 12 16.20 3.25 3.56
CA LYS A 12 15.37 3.82 4.63
C LYS A 12 14.72 5.12 4.18
N GLU A 13 13.57 5.46 4.75
CA GLU A 13 12.83 6.72 4.48
C GLU A 13 13.73 7.96 4.58
N LEU A 14 14.70 7.99 5.51
CA LEU A 14 15.62 9.12 5.66
C LEU A 14 16.42 9.50 4.39
N SER A 15 16.78 8.54 3.52
CA SER A 15 17.47 8.85 2.26
C SER A 15 16.51 9.45 1.23
N GLN A 16 15.26 9.00 1.23
CA GLN A 16 14.19 9.56 0.41
C GLN A 16 13.83 10.97 0.88
N ASP A 17 13.72 11.23 2.20
CA ASP A 17 13.58 12.59 2.75
C ASP A 17 14.67 13.53 2.24
N ALA A 18 15.93 13.04 2.22
CA ALA A 18 17.07 13.81 1.75
C ALA A 18 16.93 14.15 0.27
N PHE A 19 16.55 13.18 -0.56
CA PHE A 19 16.32 13.39 -1.99
C PHE A 19 15.18 14.38 -2.25
N ILE A 20 14.04 14.22 -1.58
CA ILE A 20 12.87 15.10 -1.73
C ILE A 20 13.26 16.53 -1.35
N THR A 21 13.93 16.70 -0.21
CA THR A 21 14.39 18.03 0.24
C THR A 21 15.37 18.64 -0.75
N TRP A 22 16.34 17.84 -1.23
CA TRP A 22 17.32 18.27 -2.22
C TRP A 22 16.63 18.72 -3.52
N LEU A 23 15.63 17.99 -4.02
CA LEU A 23 14.87 18.38 -5.21
C LEU A 23 14.02 19.64 -5.00
N LEU A 24 13.43 19.82 -3.81
CA LEU A 24 12.70 21.04 -3.46
C LEU A 24 13.62 22.27 -3.45
N MET A 25 14.85 22.14 -2.93
CA MET A 25 15.81 23.24 -2.88
C MET A 25 16.17 23.77 -4.27
N TRP A 26 16.25 22.89 -5.29
CA TRP A 26 16.53 23.31 -6.66
C TRP A 26 15.49 24.27 -7.22
N ALA A 27 14.27 24.31 -6.68
CA ALA A 27 13.21 25.20 -7.16
C ALA A 27 13.45 26.70 -6.87
N ASP A 28 14.39 27.04 -5.97
CA ASP A 28 14.73 28.43 -5.64
C ASP A 28 15.51 29.11 -6.77
N ASP A 29 15.19 30.37 -7.07
CA ASP A 29 15.83 31.12 -8.18
C ASP A 29 17.33 31.32 -8.00
N SER A 30 17.87 31.22 -6.77
CA SER A 30 19.32 31.30 -6.54
C SER A 30 20.11 30.16 -7.21
N TYR A 31 19.46 29.05 -7.54
CA TYR A 31 20.09 27.91 -8.23
C TYR A 31 19.88 27.90 -9.75
N LYS A 32 19.13 28.86 -10.30
CA LYS A 32 18.78 28.91 -11.72
C LYS A 32 20.01 28.83 -12.64
N ASP A 33 21.06 29.56 -12.31
CA ASP A 33 22.30 29.61 -13.10
C ASP A 33 23.30 28.51 -12.74
N THR A 34 22.98 27.66 -11.75
CA THR A 34 23.85 26.55 -11.30
C THR A 34 23.59 25.28 -12.11
N ASP A 35 22.31 24.91 -12.28
CA ASP A 35 21.87 23.77 -13.10
C ASP A 35 20.43 24.04 -13.54
N GLU A 36 20.27 24.50 -14.79
CA GLU A 36 18.97 24.93 -15.31
C GLU A 36 17.96 23.76 -15.34
N ASP A 37 18.40 22.56 -15.72
CA ASP A 37 17.52 21.40 -15.83
C ASP A 37 17.01 20.95 -14.44
N LEU A 38 17.90 20.86 -13.44
CA LEU A 38 17.49 20.55 -12.07
C LEU A 38 16.59 21.63 -11.49
N HIS A 39 16.89 22.90 -11.78
CA HIS A 39 16.07 24.02 -11.34
C HIS A 39 14.64 23.94 -11.89
N GLN A 40 14.49 23.67 -13.19
CA GLN A 40 13.16 23.48 -13.80
C GLN A 40 12.45 22.24 -13.24
N CYS A 41 13.17 21.15 -13.00
CA CYS A 41 12.59 19.96 -12.37
C CYS A 41 12.09 20.25 -10.95
N GLY A 42 12.86 20.99 -10.15
CA GLY A 42 12.45 21.42 -8.80
C GLY A 42 11.20 22.28 -8.85
N LYS A 43 11.11 23.23 -9.79
CA LYS A 43 9.92 24.07 -9.99
C LYS A 43 8.69 23.28 -10.39
N GLU A 44 8.83 22.34 -11.33
CA GLU A 44 7.73 21.47 -11.74
C GLU A 44 7.27 20.59 -10.56
N PHE A 45 8.20 20.10 -9.73
CA PHE A 45 7.87 19.35 -8.53
C PHE A 45 7.03 20.19 -7.56
N VAL A 46 7.53 21.36 -7.16
CA VAL A 46 6.83 22.27 -6.24
C VAL A 46 5.47 22.69 -6.81
N SER A 47 5.39 23.03 -8.10
CA SER A 47 4.13 23.37 -8.78
C SER A 47 3.12 22.23 -8.70
N THR A 48 3.57 20.99 -8.95
CA THR A 48 2.72 19.80 -8.89
C THR A 48 2.16 19.60 -7.48
N LEU A 49 2.99 19.75 -6.44
CA LEU A 49 2.54 19.62 -5.06
C LEU A 49 1.49 20.69 -4.71
N ILE A 50 1.71 21.95 -5.08
CA ILE A 50 0.77 23.04 -4.81
C ILE A 50 -0.56 22.83 -5.54
N LYS A 51 -0.52 22.36 -6.80
CA LYS A 51 -1.69 22.13 -7.64
C LYS A 51 -2.67 21.09 -7.07
N ASN A 52 -2.21 20.16 -6.24
CA ASN A 52 -3.11 19.24 -5.55
C ASN A 52 -4.13 19.97 -4.66
N GLN A 53 -3.70 21.06 -4.01
CA GLN A 53 -4.60 21.88 -3.19
C GLN A 53 -5.19 23.07 -3.96
N TYR A 54 -4.44 23.60 -4.94
CA TYR A 54 -4.81 24.78 -5.72
C TYR A 54 -4.70 24.47 -7.23
N PRO A 55 -5.70 23.80 -7.84
CA PRO A 55 -5.60 23.30 -9.22
C PRO A 55 -5.29 24.37 -10.29
N ASN A 56 -5.69 25.62 -10.03
CA ASN A 56 -5.45 26.76 -10.93
C ASN A 56 -4.13 27.50 -10.65
N PHE A 57 -3.25 26.93 -9.83
CA PHE A 57 -1.96 27.54 -9.50
C PHE A 57 -1.11 27.77 -10.76
N SER A 58 -0.77 29.04 -10.97
CA SER A 58 -0.04 29.55 -12.15
C SER A 58 1.01 30.61 -11.78
N GLU A 59 1.24 30.83 -10.47
CA GLU A 59 2.23 31.80 -10.00
C GLU A 59 3.66 31.30 -10.29
N SER A 60 4.58 32.23 -10.54
CA SER A 60 6.00 31.90 -10.65
C SER A 60 6.55 31.47 -9.30
N ILE A 61 7.27 30.36 -9.25
CA ILE A 61 8.02 29.94 -8.07
C ILE A 61 9.37 30.66 -8.13
N ASN A 62 9.67 31.51 -7.15
CA ASN A 62 10.89 32.32 -7.14
C ASN A 62 11.75 32.08 -5.90
N LYS A 63 11.10 31.84 -4.75
CA LYS A 63 11.79 31.64 -3.47
C LYS A 63 11.33 30.34 -2.83
N VAL A 64 12.26 29.45 -2.52
CA VAL A 64 11.99 28.16 -1.86
C VAL A 64 13.00 27.92 -0.74
N GLU A 65 12.50 27.78 0.47
CA GLU A 65 13.26 27.28 1.62
C GLU A 65 12.71 25.90 1.96
N ALA A 66 13.54 24.86 1.92
CA ALA A 66 13.13 23.49 2.24
C ALA A 66 14.03 22.88 3.32
N GLY A 67 13.45 21.97 4.10
CA GLY A 67 14.16 21.30 5.17
C GLY A 67 13.45 20.03 5.62
N ARG A 68 14.01 19.40 6.65
CA ARG A 68 13.52 18.13 7.19
C ARG A 68 13.22 18.22 8.68
N GLN A 69 12.42 17.28 9.17
CA GLN A 69 12.23 16.99 10.59
C GLN A 69 11.73 18.19 11.43
N TRP A 70 11.05 19.16 10.81
CA TRP A 70 10.44 20.28 11.54
C TRP A 70 9.22 19.78 12.31
N LYS A 71 9.26 19.87 13.63
CA LYS A 71 8.18 19.35 14.51
C LYS A 71 7.86 17.87 14.26
N LYS A 72 8.86 17.09 13.82
CA LYS A 72 8.77 15.67 13.41
C LYS A 72 8.12 15.41 12.05
N ILE A 73 7.76 16.44 11.30
CA ILE A 73 7.32 16.31 9.90
C ILE A 73 8.55 15.98 9.05
N ASP A 74 8.47 14.94 8.23
CA ASP A 74 9.62 14.40 7.50
C ASP A 74 10.30 15.44 6.61
N VAL A 75 9.52 16.11 5.76
CA VAL A 75 9.98 17.18 4.86
C VAL A 75 9.00 18.36 4.87
N TRP A 76 9.53 19.58 4.75
CA TRP A 76 8.75 20.80 4.60
C TRP A 76 9.37 21.75 3.58
N ALA A 77 8.56 22.60 2.96
CA ALA A 77 9.02 23.70 2.13
C ALA A 77 8.14 24.95 2.29
N LYS A 78 8.77 26.12 2.36
CA LYS A 78 8.12 27.43 2.25
C LYS A 78 8.34 27.96 0.85
N VAL A 79 7.28 28.39 0.18
CA VAL A 79 7.32 28.84 -1.22
C VAL A 79 6.77 30.26 -1.31
N ASN A 80 7.54 31.17 -1.93
CA ASN A 80 7.22 32.57 -2.17
C ASN A 80 6.74 33.33 -0.92
N ASP A 81 7.21 32.94 0.26
CA ASP A 81 6.73 33.44 1.55
C ASP A 81 5.18 33.37 1.71
N LYS A 82 4.50 32.51 0.94
CA LYS A 82 3.03 32.43 0.85
C LYS A 82 2.50 31.05 1.20
N TYR A 83 3.14 30.01 0.70
CA TYR A 83 2.70 28.62 0.87
C TYR A 83 3.62 27.85 1.81
N LEU A 84 3.02 26.96 2.60
CA LEU A 84 3.72 25.90 3.32
C LEU A 84 3.33 24.56 2.73
N ILE A 85 4.32 23.78 2.34
CA ILE A 85 4.16 22.37 1.96
C ILE A 85 4.72 21.53 3.12
N ILE A 86 3.94 20.57 3.58
CA ILE A 86 4.40 19.52 4.49
C ILE A 86 4.25 18.17 3.81
N ILE A 87 5.26 17.31 3.96
CA ILE A 87 5.30 16.00 3.36
C ILE A 87 5.60 14.99 4.47
N GLU A 88 4.69 14.03 4.64
CA GLU A 88 4.99 12.78 5.34
C GLU A 88 5.52 11.78 4.31
N ASP A 89 6.74 11.30 4.51
CA ASP A 89 7.39 10.40 3.58
C ASP A 89 7.27 8.95 4.02
N LYS A 90 6.88 8.07 3.09
CA LYS A 90 6.75 6.64 3.34
C LYS A 90 7.27 5.83 2.18
N ILE A 91 8.21 4.92 2.49
CA ILE A 91 8.62 3.88 1.53
C ILE A 91 7.69 2.69 1.71
N ASN A 92 7.94 1.84 2.70
CA ASN A 92 7.19 0.61 2.92
C ASN A 92 6.20 0.71 4.08
N SER A 93 6.48 1.58 5.06
CA SER A 93 5.62 1.72 6.23
C SER A 93 4.33 2.44 5.88
N ARG A 94 3.27 2.19 6.67
CA ARG A 94 1.99 2.89 6.54
C ARG A 94 1.92 4.02 7.54
N GLU A 95 0.92 4.87 7.37
CA GLU A 95 0.56 5.78 8.45
C GLU A 95 0.14 5.00 9.71
N HIS A 96 0.55 5.53 10.87
CA HIS A 96 0.13 5.04 12.17
C HIS A 96 -0.05 6.20 13.16
N SER A 97 -0.79 5.94 14.23
CA SER A 97 -0.79 6.77 15.45
C SER A 97 -1.29 8.21 15.26
N LYS A 98 -2.23 8.44 14.33
CA LYS A 98 -2.84 9.77 14.05
C LYS A 98 -1.81 10.84 13.70
N GLN A 99 -0.67 10.43 13.17
CA GLN A 99 0.48 11.31 12.94
C GLN A 99 0.13 12.44 11.96
N LEU A 100 -0.57 12.11 10.88
CA LEU A 100 -0.98 13.09 9.86
C LEU A 100 -1.96 14.14 10.40
N GLU A 101 -2.87 13.77 11.31
CA GLU A 101 -3.80 14.73 11.95
C GLU A 101 -3.01 15.78 12.72
N LYS A 102 -2.12 15.32 13.60
CA LYS A 102 -1.24 16.18 14.40
C LYS A 102 -0.37 17.09 13.54
N TYR A 103 0.19 16.58 12.44
CA TYR A 103 1.06 17.36 11.57
C TYR A 103 0.31 18.41 10.78
N LYS A 104 -0.92 18.10 10.34
CA LYS A 104 -1.82 19.07 9.73
C LYS A 104 -2.17 20.19 10.70
N GLU A 105 -2.57 19.87 11.94
CA GLU A 105 -2.87 20.88 12.97
C GLU A 105 -1.67 21.80 13.26
N ILE A 106 -0.45 21.23 13.34
CA ILE A 106 0.78 22.01 13.52
C ILE A 106 0.99 22.98 12.34
N ALA A 107 0.81 22.50 11.11
CA ALA A 107 1.02 23.30 9.91
C ALA A 107 -0.07 24.38 9.75
N GLU A 108 -1.33 24.07 10.03
CA GLU A 108 -2.45 25.01 9.97
C GLU A 108 -2.26 26.15 10.96
N LYS A 109 -1.93 25.81 12.22
CA LYS A 109 -1.63 26.80 13.25
C LYS A 109 -0.47 27.70 12.84
N TRP A 110 0.63 27.12 12.34
CA TRP A 110 1.77 27.90 11.88
C TRP A 110 1.39 28.83 10.71
N CYS A 111 0.61 28.35 9.75
CA CYS A 111 0.17 29.17 8.61
C CYS A 111 -0.69 30.34 9.07
N GLN A 112 -1.63 30.10 10.00
CA GLN A 112 -2.47 31.15 10.57
C GLN A 112 -1.64 32.21 11.31
N GLU A 113 -0.70 31.79 12.16
CA GLU A 113 0.18 32.69 12.93
C GLU A 113 1.12 33.53 12.04
N ASN A 114 1.46 33.02 10.85
CA ASN A 114 2.40 33.66 9.92
C ASN A 114 1.72 34.26 8.68
N ASN A 115 0.38 34.41 8.71
CA ASN A 115 -0.46 34.94 7.63
C ASN A 115 -0.15 34.29 6.26
N LYS A 116 -0.12 32.95 6.24
CA LYS A 116 0.10 32.12 5.06
C LYS A 116 -1.20 31.52 4.56
N GLU A 117 -1.16 31.02 3.34
CA GLU A 117 -2.22 30.16 2.80
C GLU A 117 -2.37 28.87 3.60
N LYS A 118 -3.51 28.18 3.44
CA LYS A 118 -3.70 26.86 4.05
C LYS A 118 -2.56 25.91 3.65
N PRO A 119 -2.05 25.08 4.58
CA PRO A 119 -0.92 24.23 4.28
C PRO A 119 -1.29 23.17 3.23
N ILE A 120 -0.36 22.93 2.30
CA ILE A 120 -0.43 21.83 1.35
C ILE A 120 0.13 20.59 2.06
N CYS A 121 -0.75 19.62 2.34
CA CYS A 121 -0.41 18.40 3.05
C CYS A 121 -0.26 17.25 2.05
N ILE A 122 0.93 16.65 1.97
CA ILE A 122 1.26 15.59 1.01
C ILE A 122 1.63 14.31 1.76
N TYR A 123 1.01 13.19 1.39
CA TYR A 123 1.46 11.87 1.81
C TYR A 123 2.21 11.25 0.65
N LEU A 124 3.53 11.22 0.76
CA LEU A 124 4.39 10.74 -0.31
C LEU A 124 4.66 9.26 -0.11
N LYS A 125 4.27 8.44 -1.10
CA LYS A 125 4.33 6.98 -1.00
C LYS A 125 5.04 6.36 -2.19
N THR A 126 6.26 5.85 -1.98
CA THR A 126 7.06 5.21 -3.06
C THR A 126 7.03 3.68 -3.04
N GLY A 127 6.78 3.03 -1.91
CA GLY A 127 6.47 1.59 -1.86
C GLY A 127 5.00 1.31 -2.12
N ASN A 128 4.63 0.04 -2.25
CA ASN A 128 3.24 -0.32 -2.52
C ASN A 128 2.43 -0.34 -1.21
N GLU A 129 1.20 0.13 -1.28
CA GLU A 129 0.25 0.11 -0.17
C GLU A 129 -1.16 -0.13 -0.70
N CYS A 130 -1.97 -0.81 0.12
CA CYS A 130 -3.34 -1.15 -0.20
C CYS A 130 -4.18 0.11 -0.42
N LYS A 131 -4.99 0.13 -1.48
CA LYS A 131 -5.84 1.27 -1.84
C LYS A 131 -6.78 1.69 -0.70
N ALA A 132 -7.41 0.72 -0.03
CA ALA A 132 -8.27 0.98 1.13
C ALA A 132 -7.55 1.67 2.31
N SER A 133 -6.21 1.62 2.37
CA SER A 133 -5.41 2.37 3.34
C SER A 133 -5.14 3.80 2.85
N LEU A 134 -4.83 3.97 1.57
CA LEU A 134 -4.60 5.28 0.94
C LEU A 134 -5.86 6.15 0.90
N GLU A 135 -7.03 5.57 0.61
CA GLU A 135 -8.31 6.29 0.59
C GLU A 135 -8.60 6.96 1.96
N LYS A 136 -8.29 6.26 3.07
CA LYS A 136 -8.45 6.80 4.43
C LYS A 136 -7.53 7.99 4.73
N ILE A 137 -6.48 8.20 3.94
CA ILE A 137 -5.54 9.33 4.07
C ILE A 137 -6.09 10.57 3.35
N GLU A 138 -6.83 10.38 2.25
CA GLU A 138 -7.47 11.44 1.47
C GLU A 138 -8.82 11.89 2.05
N GLU A 139 -9.48 11.02 2.84
CA GLU A 139 -10.77 11.28 3.50
C GLU A 139 -10.76 12.43 4.52
N GLU A 140 -11.28 13.59 4.12
CA GLU A 140 -11.54 14.71 5.04
C GLU A 140 -12.62 14.33 6.08
N LYS A 141 -12.20 14.23 7.34
CA LYS A 141 -13.08 14.04 8.52
C LYS A 141 -13.13 15.34 9.29
N GLU A 142 -14.19 15.59 10.06
CA GLU A 142 -14.39 16.83 10.84
C GLU A 142 -13.17 17.24 11.70
N LYS A 143 -12.29 16.30 12.05
CA LYS A 143 -11.01 16.52 12.75
C LYS A 143 -9.81 15.77 12.12
N GLY A 144 -9.83 15.42 10.82
CA GLY A 144 -8.78 14.61 10.15
C GLY A 144 -8.95 14.47 8.62
N LYS A 145 -8.28 13.53 7.95
CA LYS A 145 -7.04 13.88 7.22
C LYS A 145 -7.37 14.24 5.77
N LYS A 146 -6.76 15.29 5.24
CA LYS A 146 -6.84 15.59 3.81
C LYS A 146 -5.42 15.79 3.32
N TYR A 147 -4.74 14.67 3.14
CA TYR A 147 -3.42 14.65 2.52
C TYR A 147 -3.61 14.19 1.08
N HIS A 148 -2.98 14.89 0.16
CA HIS A 148 -2.94 14.46 -1.22
C HIS A 148 -1.86 13.39 -1.37
N ILE A 149 -2.21 12.27 -2.01
CA ILE A 149 -1.25 11.21 -2.27
C ILE A 149 -0.33 11.65 -3.41
N PHE A 150 0.98 11.60 -3.18
CA PHE A 150 1.99 11.69 -4.23
C PHE A 150 2.69 10.34 -4.35
N SER A 151 2.31 9.58 -5.37
CA SER A 151 2.71 8.17 -5.52
C SER A 151 4.07 8.01 -6.21
N ARG A 152 4.63 6.79 -6.14
CA ARG A 152 5.79 6.40 -6.96
C ARG A 152 5.57 6.72 -8.44
N LYS A 153 4.37 6.48 -8.96
CA LYS A 153 4.02 6.73 -10.36
C LYS A 153 4.08 8.22 -10.68
N ASP A 154 3.60 9.08 -9.79
CA ASP A 154 3.69 10.54 -9.95
C ASP A 154 5.15 10.99 -9.96
N PHE A 155 5.97 10.41 -9.08
CA PHE A 155 7.42 10.64 -9.09
C PHE A 155 8.08 10.21 -10.40
N ILE A 156 7.81 8.99 -10.88
CA ILE A 156 8.35 8.49 -12.15
C ILE A 156 7.93 9.41 -13.30
N ASN A 157 6.65 9.79 -13.36
CA ASN A 157 6.12 10.69 -14.38
C ASN A 157 6.83 12.05 -14.35
N LEU A 158 7.05 12.62 -13.17
CA LEU A 158 7.80 13.87 -13.00
C LEU A 158 9.25 13.71 -13.48
N LEU A 159 9.98 12.71 -12.97
CA LEU A 159 11.41 12.54 -13.24
C LEU A 159 11.67 12.19 -14.72
N ASN A 160 10.76 11.45 -15.36
CA ASN A 160 10.84 11.12 -16.78
C ASN A 160 10.60 12.33 -17.69
N LYS A 161 10.04 13.45 -17.22
CA LYS A 161 10.01 14.70 -18.01
C LYS A 161 11.39 15.33 -18.15
N PHE A 162 12.35 14.94 -17.31
CA PHE A 162 13.68 15.56 -17.21
C PHE A 162 14.82 14.54 -17.42
N GLU A 163 14.69 13.63 -18.39
CA GLU A 163 15.69 12.57 -18.65
C GLU A 163 17.07 13.08 -19.08
N GLN A 164 17.13 14.35 -19.52
CA GLN A 164 18.37 15.01 -19.88
C GLN A 164 19.29 15.23 -18.67
N ILE A 165 18.76 15.34 -17.45
CA ILE A 165 19.55 15.54 -16.22
C ILE A 165 20.55 14.40 -16.03
N LYS A 166 21.84 14.74 -15.92
CA LYS A 166 22.95 13.78 -15.73
C LYS A 166 23.48 13.75 -14.30
N ASN A 167 22.88 14.49 -13.38
CA ASN A 167 23.25 14.47 -11.98
C ASN A 167 23.05 13.06 -11.40
N ASN A 168 24.10 12.50 -10.82
CA ASN A 168 24.10 11.12 -10.31
C ASN A 168 23.05 10.87 -9.22
N ILE A 169 22.75 11.86 -8.37
CA ILE A 169 21.73 11.73 -7.32
C ILE A 169 20.34 11.60 -7.96
N PHE A 170 20.07 12.43 -8.97
CA PHE A 170 18.82 12.38 -9.74
C PHE A 170 18.66 11.06 -10.48
N VAL A 171 19.69 10.67 -11.24
CA VAL A 171 19.67 9.44 -12.04
C VAL A 171 19.50 8.22 -11.14
N ASP A 172 20.27 8.11 -10.06
CA ASP A 172 20.17 6.97 -9.15
C ASP A 172 18.76 6.87 -8.52
N PHE A 173 18.17 8.00 -8.09
CA PHE A 173 16.83 7.97 -7.50
C PHE A 173 15.77 7.56 -8.53
N ARG A 174 15.84 8.13 -9.74
CA ARG A 174 14.93 7.79 -10.85
C ARG A 174 15.01 6.32 -11.21
N GLU A 175 16.22 5.79 -11.37
CA GLU A 175 16.45 4.37 -11.66
C GLU A 175 15.89 3.47 -10.55
N ARG A 176 16.07 3.86 -9.28
CA ARG A 176 15.50 3.12 -8.14
C ARG A 176 13.98 3.09 -8.19
N MET A 177 13.32 4.20 -8.50
CA MET A 177 11.85 4.25 -8.64
C MET A 177 11.38 3.33 -9.78
N LEU A 178 12.02 3.39 -10.95
CA LEU A 178 11.72 2.52 -12.09
C LEU A 178 11.95 1.04 -11.76
N GLN A 179 13.02 0.71 -11.04
CA GLN A 179 13.31 -0.66 -10.62
C GLN A 179 12.21 -1.22 -9.70
N ILE A 180 11.76 -0.46 -8.70
CA ILE A 180 10.65 -0.89 -7.83
C ILE A 180 9.38 -1.11 -8.65
N ASP A 181 9.12 -0.24 -9.63
CA ASP A 181 7.95 -0.38 -10.49
C ASP A 181 8.01 -1.62 -11.39
N ASN A 182 9.18 -1.91 -11.96
CA ASN A 182 9.43 -3.12 -12.75
C ASN A 182 9.29 -4.38 -11.90
N LEU A 183 9.83 -4.40 -10.68
CA LEU A 183 9.65 -5.51 -9.74
C LEU A 183 8.18 -5.71 -9.36
N THR A 184 7.46 -4.60 -9.12
CA THR A 184 6.03 -4.63 -8.81
C THR A 184 5.23 -5.20 -9.98
N ASN A 185 5.55 -4.82 -11.22
CA ASN A 185 4.88 -5.34 -12.41
C ASN A 185 5.34 -6.74 -12.84
N GLY A 186 6.40 -7.28 -12.23
CA GLY A 186 6.98 -8.57 -12.58
C GLY A 186 6.02 -9.76 -12.46
N TYR A 187 4.90 -9.62 -11.71
CA TYR A 187 3.88 -10.66 -11.59
C TYR A 187 3.26 -11.03 -12.95
N LYS A 188 3.24 -10.08 -13.90
CA LYS A 188 2.64 -10.26 -15.24
C LYS A 188 3.40 -11.26 -16.10
N ASP A 189 4.72 -11.34 -15.94
CA ASP A 189 5.61 -12.08 -16.85
C ASP A 189 6.37 -13.21 -16.15
N LYS A 190 6.60 -13.10 -14.84
CA LYS A 190 7.29 -14.12 -14.06
C LYS A 190 6.36 -15.29 -13.73
N GLN A 191 6.94 -16.49 -13.71
CA GLN A 191 6.25 -17.64 -13.16
C GLN A 191 5.90 -17.40 -11.69
N ILE A 192 4.70 -17.79 -11.27
CA ILE A 192 4.20 -17.61 -9.89
C ILE A 192 5.17 -18.22 -8.87
N SER A 193 5.81 -19.34 -9.20
CA SER A 193 6.82 -20.01 -8.35
C SER A 193 8.08 -19.17 -8.09
N LYS A 194 8.29 -18.10 -8.86
CA LYS A 194 9.41 -17.15 -8.75
C LYS A 194 9.00 -15.80 -8.17
N TRP A 195 7.73 -15.63 -7.81
CA TRP A 195 7.27 -14.38 -7.22
C TRP A 195 7.87 -14.16 -5.83
N GLU A 196 8.33 -12.94 -5.61
CA GLU A 196 8.77 -12.47 -4.31
C GLU A 196 7.82 -11.38 -3.81
N GLY A 197 8.26 -10.60 -2.82
CA GLY A 197 7.39 -9.63 -2.16
C GLY A 197 6.76 -8.63 -3.14
N TYR A 198 7.51 -8.12 -4.12
CA TYR A 198 7.01 -7.11 -5.03
C TYR A 198 5.98 -7.65 -6.03
N GLU A 199 6.19 -8.85 -6.57
CA GLU A 199 5.22 -9.47 -7.47
C GLU A 199 3.91 -9.81 -6.75
N TRP A 200 3.97 -10.29 -5.52
CA TRP A 200 2.77 -10.50 -4.70
C TRP A 200 2.00 -9.20 -4.44
N GLN A 201 2.71 -8.11 -4.12
CA GLN A 201 2.09 -6.79 -3.96
C GLN A 201 1.46 -6.31 -5.27
N GLY A 202 2.16 -6.45 -6.41
CA GLY A 202 1.65 -6.06 -7.72
C GLY A 202 0.41 -6.85 -8.14
N PHE A 203 0.39 -8.15 -7.89
CA PHE A 203 -0.79 -8.98 -8.10
C PHE A 203 -1.95 -8.52 -7.21
N TYR A 204 -1.71 -8.23 -5.93
CA TYR A 204 -2.73 -7.73 -5.01
C TYR A 204 -3.31 -6.38 -5.45
N MET A 205 -2.47 -5.43 -5.87
CA MET A 205 -2.91 -4.17 -6.47
C MET A 205 -3.77 -4.40 -7.74
N ALA A 206 -3.47 -5.42 -8.54
CA ALA A 206 -4.20 -5.72 -9.77
C ALA A 206 -5.61 -6.28 -9.52
N ILE A 207 -5.85 -6.89 -8.35
CA ILE A 207 -7.13 -7.53 -8.01
C ILE A 207 -7.94 -6.77 -6.97
N GLU A 208 -7.37 -5.75 -6.29
CA GLU A 208 -8.05 -5.07 -5.18
C GLU A 208 -9.37 -4.39 -5.59
N ASP A 209 -9.47 -3.91 -6.82
CA ASP A 209 -10.72 -3.35 -7.37
C ASP A 209 -11.66 -4.41 -7.97
N LYS A 210 -11.21 -5.67 -8.10
CA LYS A 210 -11.95 -6.77 -8.76
C LYS A 210 -12.49 -7.82 -7.78
N VAL A 211 -11.98 -7.85 -6.56
CA VAL A 211 -12.33 -8.84 -5.53
C VAL A 211 -12.67 -8.12 -4.22
N LYS A 212 -13.80 -8.50 -3.61
CA LYS A 212 -14.18 -7.99 -2.28
C LYS A 212 -13.06 -8.30 -1.28
N HIS A 213 -12.54 -7.27 -0.64
CA HIS A 213 -11.43 -7.38 0.29
C HIS A 213 -11.53 -6.35 1.41
N ILE A 214 -10.72 -6.53 2.44
CA ILE A 214 -10.59 -5.61 3.58
C ILE A 214 -9.32 -4.79 3.43
N GLU A 215 -8.18 -5.47 3.27
CA GLU A 215 -6.87 -4.87 3.02
C GLU A 215 -5.87 -5.96 2.59
N TRP A 216 -4.66 -5.56 2.19
CA TRP A 216 -3.53 -6.47 2.02
C TRP A 216 -2.23 -5.88 2.55
N GLY A 217 -1.35 -6.71 3.11
CA GLY A 217 -0.16 -6.25 3.82
C GLY A 217 0.76 -7.38 4.28
N TYR A 218 1.98 -7.04 4.69
CA TYR A 218 2.94 -8.03 5.18
C TYR A 218 2.65 -8.41 6.64
N ARG A 219 2.55 -9.71 6.91
CA ARG A 219 2.32 -10.27 8.23
C ARG A 219 3.57 -10.94 8.76
N ASN A 220 4.12 -10.43 9.87
CA ASN A 220 5.22 -11.07 10.58
C ASN A 220 4.75 -12.33 11.32
N THR A 221 5.51 -13.41 11.22
CA THR A 221 5.31 -14.63 12.02
C THR A 221 6.64 -15.14 12.56
N VAL A 222 6.60 -16.05 13.54
CA VAL A 222 7.79 -16.61 14.21
C VAL A 222 8.69 -17.40 13.25
N ALA A 223 8.14 -17.99 12.19
CA ALA A 223 8.92 -18.80 11.25
C ALA A 223 9.45 -17.99 10.05
N ARG A 224 8.56 -17.23 9.38
CA ARG A 224 8.84 -16.26 8.31
C ARG A 224 7.55 -15.48 8.03
N GLY A 225 7.64 -14.18 7.78
CA GLY A 225 6.47 -13.40 7.41
C GLY A 225 5.96 -13.72 6.00
N PHE A 226 4.76 -13.24 5.66
CA PHE A 226 4.18 -13.37 4.32
C PHE A 226 3.26 -12.20 3.96
N TRP A 227 3.11 -11.92 2.67
CA TRP A 227 2.09 -10.99 2.16
C TRP A 227 0.69 -11.58 2.22
N SER A 228 -0.15 -11.00 3.06
CA SER A 228 -1.54 -11.40 3.25
C SER A 228 -2.47 -10.52 2.44
N PHE A 229 -3.52 -11.11 1.87
CA PHE A 229 -4.65 -10.39 1.30
C PHE A 229 -5.91 -10.82 2.05
N TRP A 230 -6.42 -9.96 2.93
CA TRP A 230 -7.58 -10.27 3.77
C TRP A 230 -8.87 -9.98 2.99
N LEU A 231 -9.68 -11.02 2.82
CA LEU A 231 -10.83 -10.99 1.91
C LEU A 231 -12.13 -10.65 2.65
N THR A 232 -12.55 -11.48 3.60
CA THR A 232 -13.83 -11.34 4.31
C THR A 232 -13.72 -11.63 5.79
N TRP A 233 -14.60 -11.01 6.58
CA TRP A 233 -14.89 -11.34 7.97
C TRP A 233 -16.39 -11.62 8.07
N GLU A 234 -16.74 -12.76 8.63
CA GLU A 234 -18.13 -13.22 8.74
C GLU A 234 -18.36 -13.85 10.13
N LYS A 235 -19.63 -14.04 10.49
CA LYS A 235 -20.02 -14.81 11.68
C LYS A 235 -20.83 -16.03 11.29
N VAL A 236 -20.45 -17.18 11.85
CA VAL A 236 -21.17 -18.45 11.73
C VAL A 236 -21.64 -18.81 13.13
N GLY A 237 -22.93 -18.61 13.39
CA GLY A 237 -23.48 -18.51 14.74
C GLY A 237 -22.73 -17.44 15.56
N ASP A 238 -22.16 -17.87 16.68
CA ASP A 238 -21.34 -17.02 17.56
C ASP A 238 -19.82 -17.11 17.26
N VAL A 239 -19.43 -17.79 16.18
CA VAL A 239 -18.02 -17.99 15.79
C VAL A 239 -17.61 -17.00 14.69
N SER A 240 -16.62 -16.18 14.99
CA SER A 240 -15.99 -15.28 14.01
C SER A 240 -15.09 -16.07 13.05
N ILE A 241 -15.36 -15.96 11.74
CA ILE A 241 -14.54 -16.56 10.68
C ILE A 241 -14.04 -15.51 9.69
N TYR A 242 -13.00 -15.85 8.95
CA TYR A 242 -12.46 -14.99 7.91
C TYR A 242 -11.71 -15.76 6.84
N SER A 243 -11.54 -15.15 5.67
CA SER A 243 -10.75 -15.68 4.57
C SER A 243 -9.58 -14.76 4.21
N GLN A 244 -8.44 -15.35 3.83
CA GLN A 244 -7.27 -14.60 3.38
C GLN A 244 -6.40 -15.41 2.43
N ILE A 245 -5.65 -14.72 1.58
CA ILE A 245 -4.53 -15.31 0.82
C ILE A 245 -3.26 -15.19 1.66
N GLU A 246 -2.53 -16.29 1.85
CA GLU A 246 -1.21 -16.37 2.50
C GLU A 246 -0.12 -16.67 1.47
N GLN A 247 0.21 -15.72 0.59
CA GLN A 247 1.13 -15.89 -0.56
C GLN A 247 1.04 -17.28 -1.19
N GLY A 248 0.01 -17.47 -2.01
CA GLY A 248 -0.22 -18.70 -2.75
C GLY A 248 -1.37 -19.52 -2.20
N ARG A 249 -1.51 -19.70 -0.88
CA ARG A 249 -2.65 -20.46 -0.33
C ARG A 249 -3.82 -19.55 -0.02
N LEU A 250 -5.02 -19.92 -0.48
CA LEU A 250 -6.27 -19.35 0.03
C LEU A 250 -6.67 -20.12 1.30
N CYS A 251 -6.86 -19.39 2.40
CA CYS A 251 -7.10 -19.96 3.71
C CYS A 251 -8.43 -19.46 4.27
N PHE A 252 -9.24 -20.39 4.77
CA PHE A 252 -10.44 -20.12 5.54
C PHE A 252 -10.18 -20.42 7.01
N LYS A 253 -10.42 -19.44 7.88
CA LYS A 253 -9.94 -19.43 9.25
C LYS A 253 -11.05 -19.13 10.24
N ILE A 254 -10.97 -19.77 11.41
CA ILE A 254 -11.69 -19.37 12.61
C ILE A 254 -10.80 -18.43 13.40
N LYS A 255 -11.40 -17.36 13.91
CA LYS A 255 -10.82 -16.50 14.93
C LYS A 255 -11.37 -16.96 16.28
N THR A 256 -10.51 -17.55 17.11
CA THR A 256 -10.94 -17.90 18.48
C THR A 256 -10.99 -16.62 19.29
N GLU A 257 -12.19 -16.20 19.65
CA GLU A 257 -12.37 -15.26 20.74
C GLU A 257 -11.89 -15.93 22.05
N SER A 258 -11.60 -15.16 23.10
CA SER A 258 -10.92 -15.63 24.33
C SER A 258 -11.64 -16.71 25.15
N GLU A 259 -12.73 -17.27 24.62
CA GLU A 259 -13.52 -18.34 25.23
C GLU A 259 -12.77 -19.67 25.16
N LYS A 260 -12.22 -20.07 26.30
CA LYS A 260 -11.54 -21.36 26.48
C LYS A 260 -12.47 -22.57 26.52
N SER A 261 -13.80 -22.35 26.48
CA SER A 261 -14.82 -23.39 26.68
C SER A 261 -15.26 -24.12 25.40
N LYS A 262 -14.99 -23.58 24.20
CA LYS A 262 -15.42 -24.19 22.94
C LYS A 262 -14.48 -25.31 22.49
N ASN A 263 -15.05 -26.41 21.97
CA ASN A 263 -14.28 -27.45 21.32
C ASN A 263 -13.91 -27.05 19.89
N TRP A 264 -12.85 -26.25 19.78
CA TRP A 264 -12.40 -25.71 18.49
C TRP A 264 -12.03 -26.75 17.44
N ASN A 265 -11.71 -27.99 17.83
CA ASN A 265 -11.45 -29.06 16.87
C ASN A 265 -12.73 -29.56 16.21
N GLU A 266 -13.80 -29.73 16.98
CA GLU A 266 -15.11 -30.15 16.46
C GLU A 266 -15.68 -29.06 15.54
N ILE A 267 -15.64 -27.80 15.96
CA ILE A 267 -16.11 -26.66 15.14
C ILE A 267 -15.33 -26.57 13.83
N ARG A 268 -14.01 -26.75 13.85
CA ARG A 268 -13.19 -26.76 12.62
C ARG A 268 -13.55 -27.89 11.69
N ASP A 269 -13.82 -29.07 12.25
CA ASP A 269 -14.16 -30.25 11.47
C ASP A 269 -15.55 -30.10 10.85
N GLU A 270 -16.53 -29.60 11.61
CA GLU A 270 -17.85 -29.24 11.12
C GLU A 270 -17.80 -28.20 10.00
N PHE A 271 -17.12 -27.07 10.23
CA PHE A 271 -17.02 -26.00 9.23
C PHE A 271 -16.31 -26.47 7.96
N TYR A 272 -15.31 -27.35 8.09
CA TYR A 272 -14.68 -27.98 6.95
C TYR A 272 -15.65 -28.85 6.14
N GLU A 273 -16.43 -29.72 6.80
CA GLU A 273 -17.39 -30.58 6.11
C GLU A 273 -18.45 -29.75 5.37
N LEU A 274 -18.95 -28.68 6.00
CA LEU A 274 -19.94 -27.78 5.40
C LEU A 274 -19.39 -27.04 4.18
N ILE A 275 -18.23 -26.38 4.29
CA ILE A 275 -17.64 -25.65 3.16
C ILE A 275 -17.19 -26.61 2.03
N SER A 276 -16.70 -27.81 2.36
CA SER A 276 -16.30 -28.81 1.38
C SER A 276 -17.50 -29.39 0.64
N ALA A 277 -18.59 -29.69 1.34
CA ALA A 277 -19.84 -30.14 0.73
C ALA A 277 -20.41 -29.07 -0.21
N LYS A 278 -20.31 -27.79 0.16
CA LYS A 278 -20.65 -26.68 -0.71
C LYS A 278 -19.74 -26.58 -1.91
N GLY A 279 -18.42 -26.65 -1.71
CA GLY A 279 -17.44 -26.67 -2.79
C GLY A 279 -17.74 -27.73 -3.85
N LYS A 280 -18.06 -28.96 -3.43
CA LYS A 280 -18.44 -30.06 -4.34
C LYS A 280 -19.65 -29.72 -5.22
N LYS A 281 -20.67 -29.06 -4.68
CA LYS A 281 -21.85 -28.61 -5.47
C LYS A 281 -21.47 -27.62 -6.58
N TYR A 282 -20.39 -26.86 -6.38
CA TYR A 282 -19.85 -25.89 -7.33
C TYR A 282 -18.69 -26.44 -8.17
N GLY A 283 -18.36 -27.74 -8.08
CA GLY A 283 -17.22 -28.34 -8.77
C GLY A 283 -15.84 -28.00 -8.17
N CYS A 284 -15.80 -27.38 -6.99
CA CYS A 284 -14.58 -27.00 -6.29
C CYS A 284 -14.14 -28.09 -5.29
N GLU A 285 -13.73 -29.25 -5.79
CA GLU A 285 -13.29 -30.39 -4.96
C GLU A 285 -11.89 -30.20 -4.34
N CYS A 286 -11.19 -29.14 -4.71
CA CYS A 286 -9.84 -28.82 -4.24
C CYS A 286 -9.80 -28.21 -2.83
N ILE A 287 -10.95 -27.87 -2.22
CA ILE A 287 -11.03 -27.40 -0.83
C ILE A 287 -10.65 -28.55 0.11
N LYS A 288 -9.54 -28.39 0.82
CA LYS A 288 -8.91 -29.45 1.64
C LYS A 288 -8.81 -29.07 3.11
N LYS A 289 -8.80 -30.10 3.95
CA LYS A 289 -8.51 -29.96 5.38
C LYS A 289 -7.04 -29.57 5.58
N PRO A 290 -6.72 -28.62 6.46
CA PRO A 290 -5.34 -28.25 6.73
C PRO A 290 -4.58 -29.39 7.41
N LYS A 291 -3.35 -29.67 6.95
CA LYS A 291 -2.50 -30.76 7.48
C LYS A 291 -2.16 -30.64 8.96
N ARG A 292 -2.06 -29.42 9.49
CA ARG A 292 -1.72 -29.16 10.90
C ARG A 292 -2.95 -28.71 11.68
N LYS A 293 -3.16 -29.31 12.85
CA LYS A 293 -4.12 -28.80 13.83
C LYS A 293 -3.47 -27.66 14.60
N GLY A 294 -3.85 -26.42 14.29
CA GLY A 294 -3.46 -25.26 15.09
C GLY A 294 -4.25 -25.21 16.41
N ASN A 295 -3.72 -24.49 17.39
CA ASN A 295 -4.33 -24.20 18.69
C ASN A 295 -4.20 -22.71 19.07
N GLY A 296 -3.90 -21.87 18.08
CA GLY A 296 -3.66 -20.43 18.28
C GLY A 296 -4.93 -19.58 18.08
N PRO A 297 -4.81 -18.24 18.23
CA PRO A 297 -5.91 -17.30 18.11
C PRO A 297 -6.50 -17.16 16.68
N SER A 298 -5.97 -17.94 15.74
CA SER A 298 -6.39 -18.05 14.35
C SER A 298 -6.02 -19.45 13.86
N MET A 299 -7.00 -20.17 13.34
CA MET A 299 -6.83 -21.56 12.91
C MET A 299 -7.51 -21.79 11.56
N ASN A 300 -6.81 -22.40 10.62
CA ASN A 300 -7.42 -22.80 9.35
C ASN A 300 -8.44 -23.90 9.60
N TYR A 301 -9.65 -23.82 9.05
CA TYR A 301 -10.56 -24.97 8.95
C TYR A 301 -10.55 -25.56 7.53
N ALA A 302 -10.29 -24.74 6.51
CA ALA A 302 -10.12 -25.19 5.13
C ALA A 302 -9.01 -24.40 4.41
N ILE A 303 -8.42 -25.00 3.38
CA ILE A 303 -7.44 -24.38 2.50
C ILE A 303 -7.68 -24.77 1.04
N VAL A 304 -7.26 -23.90 0.13
CA VAL A 304 -7.11 -24.18 -1.31
C VAL A 304 -5.67 -23.88 -1.70
N GLU A 305 -5.01 -24.84 -2.35
CA GLU A 305 -3.61 -24.70 -2.75
C GLU A 305 -3.47 -23.76 -3.95
N GLN A 306 -2.32 -23.12 -4.09
CA GLN A 306 -2.06 -22.12 -5.15
C GLN A 306 -2.49 -22.57 -6.54
N LYS A 307 -2.07 -23.77 -6.95
CA LYS A 307 -2.40 -24.32 -8.28
C LYS A 307 -3.90 -24.44 -8.54
N ASP A 308 -4.71 -24.57 -7.49
CA ASP A 308 -6.15 -24.85 -7.58
C ASP A 308 -6.99 -23.55 -7.68
N TRP A 309 -6.41 -22.37 -7.44
CA TRP A 309 -7.12 -21.08 -7.59
C TRP A 309 -6.33 -20.02 -8.37
N LEU A 310 -5.01 -19.94 -8.17
CA LEU A 310 -4.11 -18.99 -8.84
C LEU A 310 -3.47 -19.60 -10.09
N GLY A 311 -3.31 -20.93 -10.11
CA GLY A 311 -2.70 -21.66 -11.21
C GLY A 311 -1.19 -21.88 -11.06
N GLU A 312 -0.58 -22.29 -12.16
CA GLU A 312 0.85 -22.55 -12.31
C GLU A 312 1.38 -21.80 -13.55
N GLY A 313 2.69 -21.51 -13.57
CA GLY A 313 3.28 -20.73 -14.67
C GLY A 313 3.04 -19.23 -14.53
N VAL A 314 2.82 -18.54 -15.65
CA VAL A 314 2.51 -17.10 -15.69
C VAL A 314 1.02 -16.90 -15.40
N ILE A 315 0.69 -15.89 -14.61
CA ILE A 315 -0.67 -15.67 -14.10
C ILE A 315 -1.65 -15.26 -15.19
N ASP A 316 -2.84 -15.86 -15.16
CA ASP A 316 -4.05 -15.30 -15.74
C ASP A 316 -4.84 -14.58 -14.62
N VAL A 317 -4.77 -13.24 -14.61
CA VAL A 317 -5.34 -12.43 -13.54
C VAL A 317 -6.86 -12.55 -13.52
N ASP A 318 -7.52 -12.54 -14.67
CA ASP A 318 -8.97 -12.56 -14.73
C ASP A 318 -9.49 -13.95 -14.32
N LYS A 319 -8.80 -15.03 -14.70
CA LYS A 319 -9.13 -16.37 -14.21
C LYS A 319 -8.95 -16.50 -12.70
N ALA A 320 -7.88 -15.94 -12.14
CA ALA A 320 -7.66 -15.96 -10.70
C ALA A 320 -8.73 -15.18 -9.92
N VAL A 321 -9.17 -14.04 -10.45
CA VAL A 321 -10.28 -13.25 -9.91
C VAL A 321 -11.60 -14.03 -9.98
N GLU A 322 -11.90 -14.68 -11.10
CA GLU A 322 -13.09 -15.53 -11.26
C GLU A 322 -13.10 -16.64 -10.20
N ASN A 323 -11.98 -17.36 -10.06
CA ASN A 323 -11.82 -18.42 -9.08
C ASN A 323 -12.01 -17.89 -7.65
N LEU A 324 -11.36 -16.77 -7.28
CA LEU A 324 -11.52 -16.15 -5.96
C LEU A 324 -12.98 -15.80 -5.66
N ASN A 325 -13.68 -15.17 -6.62
CA ASN A 325 -15.08 -14.80 -6.45
C ASN A 325 -15.99 -16.03 -6.29
N GLN A 326 -15.67 -17.14 -6.96
CA GLN A 326 -16.38 -18.41 -6.76
C GLN A 326 -16.19 -18.94 -5.32
N TYR A 327 -14.97 -18.93 -4.79
CA TYR A 327 -14.71 -19.34 -3.40
C TYR A 327 -15.38 -18.43 -2.37
N LEU A 328 -15.40 -17.11 -2.62
CA LEU A 328 -16.10 -16.16 -1.75
C LEU A 328 -17.61 -16.35 -1.79
N ARG A 329 -18.18 -16.71 -2.94
CA ARG A 329 -19.59 -17.08 -3.05
C ARG A 329 -19.91 -18.35 -2.26
N ILE A 330 -19.08 -19.39 -2.38
CA ILE A 330 -19.21 -20.63 -1.62
C ILE A 330 -19.20 -20.34 -0.11
N LEU A 331 -18.26 -19.50 0.34
CA LEU A 331 -18.16 -19.07 1.74
C LEU A 331 -19.43 -18.34 2.19
N ARG A 332 -19.94 -17.39 1.40
CA ARG A 332 -21.15 -16.63 1.72
C ARG A 332 -22.37 -17.54 1.88
N GLU A 333 -22.61 -18.44 0.93
CA GLU A 333 -23.75 -19.37 0.99
C GLU A 333 -23.64 -20.36 2.15
N PHE A 334 -22.41 -20.78 2.50
CA PHE A 334 -22.18 -21.56 3.71
C PHE A 334 -22.60 -20.79 4.97
N VAL A 335 -22.17 -19.51 5.09
CA VAL A 335 -22.51 -18.66 6.23
C VAL A 335 -24.02 -18.42 6.34
N GLU A 336 -24.67 -18.07 5.23
CA GLU A 336 -26.12 -17.83 5.16
C GLU A 336 -26.90 -19.06 5.59
N GLU A 337 -26.64 -20.23 5.01
CA GLU A 337 -27.37 -21.47 5.34
C GLU A 337 -27.13 -21.99 6.76
N TYR A 338 -25.95 -21.70 7.34
CA TYR A 338 -25.69 -22.07 8.72
C TYR A 338 -26.52 -21.20 9.66
N ASN A 339 -26.50 -19.88 9.45
CA ASN A 339 -27.19 -18.92 10.31
C ASN A 339 -28.71 -18.95 10.17
N GLU A 340 -29.26 -19.46 9.06
CA GLU A 340 -30.71 -19.68 8.90
C GLU A 340 -31.23 -20.92 9.65
N LYS A 341 -30.35 -21.83 10.07
CA LYS A 341 -30.70 -23.08 10.76
C LYS A 341 -30.62 -22.98 12.29
N GLU A 342 -29.94 -21.97 12.81
CA GLU A 342 -29.93 -21.58 14.23
C GLU A 342 -31.10 -20.65 14.55
#